data_AF-A0A945MAA1-F1
#
_entry.id   AF-A0A945MAA1-F1
#
_cell.length_a   1.000
_cell.length_b   1.000
_cell.length_c   1.000
_cell.angle_alpha   90.00
_cell.angle_beta   90.00
_cell.angle_gamma   90.00
#
_symmetry.space_group_name_H-M   'P 1'
#
loop_
_entity.id
_entity.type
_entity.pdbx_description
1 polymer ?
#
loop_
_entity_poly.entity_id
_entity_poly.type
_entity_poly.pdbx_seq_one_letter_code
_entity_poly.pdbx_strand_id
1 'polypeptide(L)'
;GDGQDVFLWNDSSEGAVAASDDTPTNLSLDVDTISDFLTNIDRLVMVGAGFDGFSAGDSFDTGTNFFIIGSEYDGTNAGAADATARIVVDSQGNVIADGNGATGAGYTVVANVGAGTSVGTEDVQVI
;
A
#
# COMPACT_ATOMS: atom_id res chain seq x y z
N GLY A 1 13.74 12.80 -4.75
CA GLY A 1 14.78 13.67 -5.34
C GLY A 1 14.78 13.44 -6.83
N ASP A 2 15.71 14.01 -7.59
CA ASP A 2 15.87 13.56 -9.00
C ASP A 2 16.63 12.23 -9.01
N GLY A 3 16.17 11.24 -9.79
CA GLY A 3 16.88 9.98 -9.98
C GLY A 3 16.00 8.77 -9.68
N GLN A 4 16.65 7.61 -9.47
CA GLN A 4 16.00 6.39 -8.99
C GLN A 4 16.15 6.35 -7.47
N ASP A 5 15.07 6.65 -6.76
CA ASP A 5 15.04 6.59 -5.30
C ASP A 5 14.46 5.25 -4.82
N VAL A 6 14.91 4.81 -3.64
CA VAL A 6 14.38 3.63 -2.95
C VAL A 6 13.87 4.08 -1.59
N PHE A 7 12.56 3.95 -1.39
CA PHE A 7 11.90 4.15 -0.11
C PHE A 7 11.76 2.77 0.55
N LEU A 8 12.46 2.56 1.65
CA LEU A 8 12.57 1.28 2.32
C LEU A 8 11.88 1.31 3.68
N TRP A 9 10.91 0.43 3.87
CA TRP A 9 10.36 0.06 5.17
C TRP A 9 10.89 -1.33 5.56
N ASN A 10 11.74 -1.37 6.58
CA ASN A 10 12.47 -2.56 7.01
C ASN A 10 12.09 -3.08 8.41
N ASP A 11 11.15 -2.44 9.10
CA ASP A 11 10.63 -2.88 10.40
C ASP A 11 9.12 -3.17 10.32
N SER A 12 8.70 -4.23 10.99
CA SER A 12 7.29 -4.62 11.11
C SER A 12 6.39 -3.66 11.87
N SER A 13 6.98 -2.66 12.52
CA SER A 13 6.27 -1.58 13.19
C SER A 13 6.15 -0.31 12.36
N GLU A 14 6.68 -0.32 11.13
CA GLU A 14 6.55 0.80 10.21
C GLU A 14 5.19 0.82 9.48
N GLY A 15 4.83 2.02 9.00
CA GLY A 15 3.49 2.32 8.54
C GLY A 15 2.51 2.52 9.70
N ALA A 16 1.25 2.77 9.35
CA ALA A 16 0.19 3.03 10.32
C ALA A 16 -0.91 1.98 10.19
N VAL A 17 -1.09 1.19 11.26
CA VAL A 17 -2.06 0.11 11.30
C VAL A 17 -3.46 0.67 11.56
N ALA A 18 -4.36 0.41 10.62
CA ALA A 18 -5.80 0.51 10.81
C ALA A 18 -6.32 -0.84 11.33
N ALA A 19 -6.80 -0.88 12.57
CA ALA A 19 -7.38 -2.10 13.15
C ALA A 19 -8.85 -2.35 12.73
N SER A 20 -9.44 -1.43 11.97
CA SER A 20 -10.81 -1.49 11.46
C SER A 20 -10.88 -1.10 9.99
N ASP A 21 -11.99 -1.44 9.36
CA ASP A 21 -12.37 -1.08 7.99
C ASP A 21 -12.96 0.34 7.96
N ASP A 22 -12.16 1.31 8.43
CA ASP A 22 -12.42 2.75 8.31
C ASP A 22 -11.40 3.36 7.35
N THR A 23 -11.66 4.57 6.86
CA THR A 23 -10.69 5.25 5.99
C THR A 23 -9.50 5.86 6.76
N PRO A 24 -8.30 5.97 6.16
CA PRO A 24 -7.11 6.50 6.83
C PRO A 24 -7.33 7.87 7.47
N THR A 25 -8.04 8.78 6.81
CA THR A 25 -8.35 10.12 7.34
C THR A 25 -9.23 10.07 8.58
N ASN A 26 -10.24 9.18 8.63
CA ASN A 26 -11.09 9.02 9.81
C ASN A 26 -10.30 8.51 11.02
N LEU A 27 -9.28 7.69 10.77
CA LEU A 27 -8.42 7.11 11.81
C LEU A 27 -7.30 8.04 12.28
N SER A 28 -7.07 9.17 11.59
CA SER A 28 -6.00 10.14 11.90
C SER A 28 -4.61 9.47 12.02
N LEU A 29 -4.32 8.57 11.08
CA LEU A 29 -3.07 7.83 11.05
C LEU A 29 -1.88 8.76 10.71
N ASP A 30 -0.77 8.58 11.42
CA ASP A 30 0.50 9.25 11.12
C ASP A 30 1.30 8.38 10.14
N VAL A 31 1.51 8.89 8.93
CA VAL A 31 2.03 8.12 7.80
C VAL A 31 3.13 8.91 7.10
N ASP A 32 4.18 8.22 6.67
CA ASP A 32 5.24 8.82 5.86
C ASP A 32 4.70 9.45 4.58
N THR A 33 5.18 10.64 4.25
CA THR A 33 4.81 11.35 3.01
C THR A 33 5.98 11.41 2.05
N ILE A 34 5.75 11.02 0.80
CA ILE A 34 6.71 11.09 -0.31
C ILE A 34 6.20 12.13 -1.30
N SER A 35 6.92 13.23 -1.45
CA SER A 35 6.46 14.41 -2.19
C SER A 35 6.73 14.41 -3.69
N ASP A 36 7.65 13.57 -4.17
CA ASP A 36 8.17 13.61 -5.54
C ASP A 36 8.35 12.23 -6.17
N PHE A 37 7.50 11.26 -5.80
CA PHE A 37 7.54 9.91 -6.33
C PHE A 37 7.35 9.86 -7.86
N LEU A 38 8.26 9.18 -8.55
CA LEU A 38 8.26 9.00 -10.00
C LEU A 38 7.98 7.54 -10.39
N THR A 39 6.83 7.31 -11.01
CA THR A 39 6.41 5.99 -11.52
C THR A 39 7.42 5.39 -12.50
N ASN A 40 7.71 4.10 -12.36
CA ASN A 40 8.69 3.30 -13.10
C ASN A 40 10.14 3.76 -12.94
N ILE A 41 10.43 4.62 -11.97
CA ILE A 41 11.76 5.14 -11.69
C ILE A 41 12.09 4.88 -10.22
N ASP A 42 11.21 5.33 -9.32
CA ASP A 42 11.33 5.13 -7.89
C ASP A 42 10.74 3.79 -7.46
N ARG A 43 11.17 3.30 -6.29
CA ARG A 43 10.71 2.02 -5.76
C ARG A 43 10.29 2.12 -4.31
N LEU A 44 9.14 1.52 -4.02
CA LEU A 44 8.61 1.29 -2.68
C LEU A 44 8.99 -0.14 -2.28
N VAL A 45 9.86 -0.29 -1.30
CA VAL A 45 10.38 -1.58 -0.85
C VAL A 45 9.94 -1.83 0.58
N MET A 46 9.24 -2.93 0.80
CA MET A 46 8.67 -3.31 2.08
C MET A 46 9.22 -4.67 2.50
N VAL A 47 9.66 -4.83 3.74
CA VAL A 47 9.98 -6.15 4.28
C VAL A 47 8.68 -6.87 4.61
N GLY A 48 8.43 -8.02 3.98
CA GLY A 48 7.12 -8.70 4.04
C GLY A 48 6.67 -9.10 5.45
N ALA A 49 7.63 -9.29 6.37
CA ALA A 49 7.35 -9.60 7.77
C ALA A 49 6.62 -8.48 8.53
N GLY A 50 6.55 -7.26 7.97
CA GLY A 50 5.86 -6.12 8.57
C GLY A 50 4.43 -5.87 8.12
N PHE A 51 4.03 -6.52 7.05
CA PHE A 51 2.75 -6.29 6.42
C PHE A 51 2.12 -7.67 6.26
N ASP A 52 1.45 -8.16 7.31
CA ASP A 52 0.90 -9.50 7.40
C ASP A 52 0.36 -10.03 6.05
N GLY A 53 0.59 -11.30 5.72
CA GLY A 53 0.09 -11.88 4.47
C GLY A 53 0.98 -11.72 3.23
N PHE A 54 2.05 -10.91 3.28
CA PHE A 54 3.06 -10.84 2.22
C PHE A 54 4.29 -11.70 2.51
N SER A 55 4.86 -12.28 1.46
CA SER A 55 6.12 -13.04 1.48
C SER A 55 7.18 -12.36 0.61
N ALA A 56 8.45 -12.53 0.99
CA ALA A 56 9.58 -12.05 0.22
C ALA A 56 9.54 -12.60 -1.22
N GLY A 57 9.62 -11.70 -2.20
CA GLY A 57 9.55 -12.06 -3.62
C GLY A 57 8.13 -12.21 -4.18
N ASP A 58 7.09 -11.86 -3.41
CA ASP A 58 5.73 -11.74 -3.95
C ASP A 58 5.69 -10.78 -5.15
N SER A 59 4.94 -11.18 -6.17
CA SER A 59 4.71 -10.39 -7.38
C SER A 59 3.29 -9.84 -7.40
N PHE A 60 3.14 -8.67 -7.99
CA PHE A 60 1.88 -7.96 -8.04
C PHE A 60 1.32 -7.88 -9.46
N ASP A 61 0.06 -8.28 -9.61
CA ASP A 61 -0.73 -8.23 -10.83
C ASP A 61 -1.93 -7.30 -10.62
N THR A 62 -2.05 -6.30 -11.50
CA THR A 62 -3.16 -5.35 -11.48
C THR A 62 -4.50 -6.08 -11.62
N GLY A 63 -5.42 -5.80 -10.68
CA GLY A 63 -6.74 -6.41 -10.64
C GLY A 63 -6.79 -7.78 -9.95
N THR A 64 -5.65 -8.32 -9.51
CA THR A 64 -5.57 -9.55 -8.72
C THR A 64 -5.17 -9.24 -7.28
N ASN A 65 -3.96 -8.72 -7.08
CA ASN A 65 -3.40 -8.37 -5.76
C ASN A 65 -2.75 -6.97 -5.76
N PHE A 66 -3.03 -6.17 -6.79
CA PHE A 66 -2.70 -4.76 -6.85
C PHE A 66 -3.87 -3.96 -7.41
N PHE A 67 -4.27 -2.90 -6.71
CA PHE A 67 -5.46 -2.13 -7.05
C PHE A 67 -5.16 -0.63 -6.98
N ILE A 68 -5.71 0.11 -7.94
CA ILE A 68 -5.80 1.57 -7.88
C ILE A 68 -7.28 1.90 -7.85
N ILE A 69 -7.72 2.64 -6.82
CA ILE A 69 -9.14 2.95 -6.62
C ILE A 69 -9.41 4.46 -6.60
N GLY A 70 -10.60 4.83 -7.07
CA GLY A 70 -11.04 6.23 -7.16
C GLY A 70 -11.65 6.81 -5.88
N SER A 71 -11.61 6.07 -4.78
CA SER A 71 -12.09 6.48 -3.45
C SER A 71 -10.98 6.31 -2.42
N GLU A 72 -11.17 6.85 -1.22
CA GLU A 72 -10.33 6.51 -0.07
C GLU A 72 -10.58 5.05 0.31
N TYR A 73 -9.54 4.30 0.63
CA TYR A 73 -9.70 2.89 0.98
C TYR A 73 -10.34 2.73 2.36
N ASP A 74 -11.28 1.80 2.49
CA ASP A 74 -12.00 1.52 3.74
C ASP A 74 -11.84 0.08 4.21
N GLY A 75 -10.85 -0.66 3.72
CA GLY A 75 -10.71 -2.10 3.98
C GLY A 75 -11.51 -2.98 3.00
N THR A 76 -12.64 -2.51 2.47
CA THR A 76 -13.58 -3.36 1.73
C THR A 76 -13.76 -2.97 0.25
N ASN A 77 -13.45 -1.72 -0.10
CA ASN A 77 -13.84 -1.12 -1.37
C ASN A 77 -12.82 -1.26 -2.53
N ALA A 78 -11.78 -2.10 -2.38
CA ALA A 78 -10.85 -2.43 -3.47
C ALA A 78 -11.50 -3.24 -4.60
N GLY A 79 -12.66 -3.86 -4.35
CA GLY A 79 -13.41 -4.64 -5.34
C GLY A 79 -12.83 -6.03 -5.62
N ALA A 80 -11.91 -6.51 -4.79
CA ALA A 80 -11.36 -7.86 -4.89
C ALA A 80 -12.32 -8.91 -4.32
N ALA A 81 -12.42 -10.07 -4.98
CA ALA A 81 -13.35 -11.13 -4.61
C ALA A 81 -12.74 -12.22 -3.71
N ASP A 82 -11.43 -12.19 -3.50
CA ASP A 82 -10.69 -13.24 -2.78
C ASP A 82 -10.04 -12.73 -1.49
N ALA A 83 -9.48 -13.67 -0.73
CA ALA A 83 -8.73 -13.41 0.50
C ALA A 83 -7.24 -13.11 0.24
N THR A 84 -6.86 -12.81 -1.00
CA THR A 84 -5.45 -12.60 -1.35
C THR A 84 -4.99 -11.24 -0.79
N ALA A 85 -3.85 -11.26 -0.10
CA ALA A 85 -3.16 -10.05 0.35
C ALA A 85 -2.87 -9.15 -0.85
N ARG A 86 -3.04 -7.85 -0.68
CA ARG A 86 -3.01 -6.90 -1.81
C ARG A 86 -2.41 -5.55 -1.43
N ILE A 87 -1.86 -4.91 -2.44
CA ILE A 87 -1.51 -3.49 -2.37
C ILE A 87 -2.64 -2.67 -2.99
N VAL A 88 -3.08 -1.63 -2.28
CA VAL A 88 -4.10 -0.69 -2.74
C VAL A 88 -3.49 0.70 -2.78
N VAL A 89 -3.67 1.40 -3.88
CA VAL A 89 -3.36 2.83 -4.03
C VAL A 89 -4.67 3.57 -4.16
N ASP A 90 -4.99 4.38 -3.16
CA ASP A 90 -6.27 5.06 -3.08
C ASP A 90 -6.26 6.45 -3.73
N SER A 91 -7.41 7.14 -3.74
CA SER A 91 -7.53 8.45 -4.40
C SER A 91 -6.74 9.57 -3.72
N GLN A 92 -6.31 9.38 -2.48
CA GLN A 92 -5.47 10.33 -1.73
C GLN A 92 -3.97 10.04 -1.92
N GLY A 93 -3.62 8.99 -2.66
CA GLY A 93 -2.24 8.55 -2.86
C GLY A 93 -1.71 7.73 -1.69
N ASN A 94 -2.57 7.18 -0.83
CA ASN A 94 -2.14 6.24 0.19
C ASN A 94 -1.75 4.91 -0.48
N VAL A 95 -0.56 4.41 -0.17
CA VAL A 95 -0.10 3.07 -0.51
C VAL A 95 -0.39 2.18 0.70
N ILE A 96 -1.27 1.20 0.49
CA ILE A 96 -1.88 0.42 1.57
C ILE A 96 -1.56 -1.05 1.34
N ALA A 97 -1.07 -1.70 2.40
CA ALA A 97 -0.89 -3.12 2.48
C ALA A 97 -2.09 -3.74 3.21
N ASP A 98 -3.00 -4.37 2.46
CA ASP A 98 -4.11 -5.15 3.00
C ASP A 98 -3.71 -6.63 3.01
N GLY A 99 -3.22 -7.07 4.16
CA GLY A 99 -2.82 -8.44 4.42
C GLY A 99 -3.96 -9.44 4.62
N ASN A 100 -5.12 -8.92 5.02
CA ASN A 100 -6.30 -9.71 5.37
C ASN A 100 -7.15 -10.04 4.14
N GLY A 101 -6.95 -9.28 3.06
CA GLY A 101 -7.74 -9.36 1.84
C GLY A 101 -9.22 -9.07 2.13
N ALA A 102 -10.12 -9.63 1.33
CA ALA A 102 -11.56 -9.38 1.49
C ALA A 102 -12.20 -10.09 2.70
N THR A 103 -11.42 -10.78 3.55
CA THR A 103 -11.95 -11.69 4.58
C THR A 103 -11.68 -11.29 6.02
N GLY A 104 -10.84 -10.28 6.25
CA GLY A 104 -10.56 -9.76 7.59
C GLY A 104 -10.54 -8.24 7.58
N ALA A 105 -10.80 -7.65 8.74
CA ALA A 105 -10.80 -6.22 8.90
C ALA A 105 -9.41 -5.68 9.19
N GLY A 106 -9.16 -4.45 8.75
CA GLY A 106 -7.94 -3.72 9.00
C GLY A 106 -6.86 -3.95 7.95
N TYR A 107 -5.94 -2.99 7.90
CA TYR A 107 -4.88 -2.87 6.90
C TYR A 107 -3.76 -1.98 7.44
N THR A 108 -2.63 -1.90 6.73
CA THR A 108 -1.54 -0.98 7.09
C THR A 108 -1.35 0.05 5.99
N VAL A 109 -1.39 1.33 6.34
CA VAL A 109 -0.97 2.40 5.42
C VAL A 109 0.55 2.52 5.49
N VAL A 110 1.22 2.25 4.37
CA VAL A 110 2.68 2.23 4.29
C VAL A 110 3.22 3.64 4.11
N ALA A 111 2.64 4.38 3.16
CA ALA A 111 3.08 5.71 2.79
C ALA A 111 1.93 6.49 2.13
N ASN A 112 2.11 7.80 2.01
CA ASN A 112 1.33 8.65 1.12
C ASN A 112 2.26 9.24 0.05
N VAL A 113 2.01 8.94 -1.22
CA VAL A 113 2.78 9.46 -2.37
C VAL A 113 2.15 10.71 -3.00
N GLY A 114 1.13 11.27 -2.36
CA GLY A 114 0.36 12.40 -2.85
C GLY A 114 -0.76 12.01 -3.82
N ALA A 115 -1.89 12.71 -3.72
CA ALA A 115 -3.04 12.49 -4.57
C ALA A 115 -2.72 12.74 -6.06
N GLY A 116 -3.14 11.81 -6.93
CA GLY A 116 -2.89 11.88 -8.37
C GLY A 116 -1.53 11.36 -8.83
N THR A 117 -0.65 10.98 -7.90
CA THR A 117 0.59 10.27 -8.22
C THR A 117 0.27 8.85 -8.68
N SER A 118 0.88 8.43 -9.78
CA SER A 118 0.72 7.06 -10.28
C SER A 118 1.73 6.14 -9.60
N VAL A 119 1.28 4.96 -9.19
CA VAL A 119 2.12 3.87 -8.69
C VAL A 119 1.73 2.62 -9.45
N GLY A 120 2.70 1.94 -10.05
CA GLY A 120 2.54 0.70 -10.79
C GLY A 120 2.96 -0.52 -9.97
N THR A 121 2.65 -1.71 -10.48
CA THR A 121 3.12 -2.97 -9.88
C THR A 121 4.65 -3.10 -9.92
N GLU A 122 5.31 -2.53 -10.92
CA GLU A 122 6.78 -2.52 -11.07
C GLU A 122 7.49 -1.62 -10.04
N ASP A 123 6.75 -0.67 -9.45
CA ASP A 123 7.25 0.26 -8.45
C ASP A 123 7.33 -0.38 -7.05
N VAL A 124 6.64 -1.49 -6.84
CA VAL A 124 6.47 -2.09 -5.52
C VAL A 124 7.24 -3.40 -5.41
N GLN A 125 7.98 -3.57 -4.33
CA GLN A 125 8.68 -4.80 -4.02
C GLN A 125 8.51 -5.21 -2.56
N VAL A 126 8.25 -6.51 -2.35
CA VAL A 126 8.36 -7.14 -1.04
C VAL A 126 9.65 -7.95 -0.95
N ILE A 127 10.44 -7.73 0.11
CA ILE A 127 11.71 -8.44 0.40
C ILE A 127 11.70 -9.15 1.75
#